data_AF-A0A140L0U4-F1
#
_entry.id   AF-A0A140L0U4-F1
#
_cell.length_a   1.000
_cell.length_b   1.000
_cell.length_c   1.000
_cell.angle_alpha   90.00
_cell.angle_beta   90.00
_cell.angle_gamma   90.00
#
_symmetry.space_group_name_H-M   'P 1'
#
loop_
_entity.id
_entity.type
_entity.pdbx_description
1 polymer ?
#
loop_
_entity_poly.entity_id
_entity_poly.type
_entity_poly.pdbx_seq_one_letter_code
_entity_poly.pdbx_strand_id
1 'polypeptide(L)'
;MPTFNGDKLAKKLAPKFKYRDATKIIIKYVTNEDGTVDEVREEVPIKLVEEVETYEGVYKLHYEKIEIEKSNTTIITYALSKTEYKQDYSRLIQVMQEEGLPADEEMARLTIKFAEALEYGAPYLSWLAESEEEMWLSGAIGWQWSTGYFVPTEYVKYFKEAAEKTGVDIELLKAVAAVESGFNPSAVSPAGAMGIMQLMPQTAKEMGVNDPFNPRENILGGARYLRKLIDMFGDLELAIAAYNAGPGNVKKYGGIPPFEETQNYVKKVMGLWKQGIPAFDTEFIWPVRGEITSSYGERIHPVKGNKSMHTGIDIAAPLGAPIIAAKSGTVKFAGLAGGYGLTVIIDHGYGVSSAYAHCLELNVKEGQKVNQGEVIALVGSTGLSTGPHLHFEIRMNGKPVNPENYLP
;
A
#
# COMPACT_ATOMS: atom_id res chain seq x y z
N MET A 1 26.84 -25.10 -10.36
CA MET A 1 26.90 -23.85 -9.56
C MET A 1 27.27 -24.23 -8.13
N PRO A 2 28.15 -23.50 -7.44
CA PRO A 2 28.41 -23.75 -6.02
C PRO A 2 27.09 -23.64 -5.25
N THR A 3 26.84 -24.56 -4.34
CA THR A 3 25.65 -24.56 -3.48
C THR A 3 25.72 -23.37 -2.55
N PHE A 4 24.93 -22.34 -2.83
CA PHE A 4 24.79 -21.16 -1.98
C PHE A 4 24.21 -21.57 -0.63
N ASN A 5 24.94 -21.32 0.48
CA ASN A 5 24.48 -21.62 1.83
C ASN A 5 24.19 -20.32 2.57
N GLY A 6 22.92 -19.91 2.57
CA GLY A 6 22.45 -18.65 3.15
C GLY A 6 22.78 -18.51 4.65
N ASP A 7 22.73 -19.60 5.42
CA ASP A 7 22.97 -19.57 6.87
C ASP A 7 24.41 -19.20 7.24
N LYS A 8 25.38 -19.64 6.42
CA LYS A 8 26.80 -19.31 6.62
C LYS A 8 27.06 -17.83 6.33
N LEU A 9 26.44 -17.28 5.29
CA LEU A 9 26.58 -15.88 4.90
C LEU A 9 25.87 -14.94 5.90
N ALA A 10 24.66 -15.30 6.34
CA ALA A 10 23.93 -14.55 7.37
C ALA A 10 24.75 -14.39 8.67
N LYS A 11 25.46 -15.44 9.09
CA LYS A 11 26.37 -15.37 10.25
C LYS A 11 27.56 -14.43 10.05
N LYS A 12 28.09 -14.31 8.83
CA LYS A 12 29.17 -13.36 8.51
C LYS A 12 28.69 -11.92 8.51
N LEU A 13 27.45 -11.68 8.07
CA LEU A 13 26.84 -10.35 7.96
C LEU A 13 26.18 -9.86 9.26
N ALA A 14 25.89 -10.75 10.21
CA ALA A 14 25.25 -10.40 11.48
C ALA A 14 25.96 -9.22 12.20
N PRO A 15 25.22 -8.27 12.78
CA PRO A 15 25.81 -7.14 13.48
C PRO A 15 26.74 -7.59 14.62
N LYS A 16 27.87 -6.90 14.76
CA LYS A 16 28.80 -7.10 15.88
C LYS A 16 28.57 -5.99 16.89
N PHE A 17 28.43 -6.37 18.15
CA PHE A 17 28.14 -5.45 19.24
C PHE A 17 29.35 -5.33 20.15
N LYS A 18 29.78 -4.11 20.41
CA LYS A 18 30.72 -3.79 21.47
C LYS A 18 29.95 -3.23 22.65
N TYR A 19 30.22 -3.80 23.81
CA TYR A 19 29.58 -3.42 25.05
C TYR A 19 30.58 -2.77 25.99
N ARG A 20 30.08 -1.85 26.82
CA ARG A 20 30.74 -1.38 28.03
C ARG A 20 29.95 -1.83 29.24
N ASP A 21 30.67 -2.29 30.25
CA ASP A 21 30.09 -2.58 31.56
C ASP A 21 29.69 -1.28 32.25
N ALA A 22 28.48 -1.26 32.81
CA ALA A 22 27.95 -0.17 33.60
C ALA A 22 27.15 -0.74 34.77
N THR A 23 26.77 0.13 35.70
CA THR A 23 26.01 -0.30 36.88
C THR A 23 24.75 0.53 36.99
N LYS A 24 23.60 -0.14 36.96
CA LYS A 24 22.33 0.45 37.37
C LYS A 24 22.27 0.42 38.89
N ILE A 25 21.94 1.56 39.50
CA ILE A 25 21.82 1.66 40.95
C ILE A 25 20.33 1.82 41.28
N ILE A 26 19.84 1.02 42.20
CA ILE A 26 18.48 1.12 42.73
C ILE A 26 18.61 1.47 44.21
N ILE A 27 18.07 2.61 44.58
CA ILE A 27 18.06 3.13 45.95
C ILE A 27 16.63 3.06 46.45
N LYS A 28 16.35 2.26 47.47
CA LYS A 28 15.03 2.17 48.11
C LYS A 28 15.08 2.85 49.48
N TYR A 29 14.13 3.72 49.73
CA TYR A 29 13.94 4.37 51.02
C TYR A 29 12.89 3.58 51.81
N VAL A 30 13.31 3.02 52.94
CA VAL A 30 12.45 2.22 53.83
C VAL A 30 12.26 3.01 55.12
N THR A 31 11.01 3.36 55.43
CA THR A 31 10.67 4.00 56.71
C THR A 31 10.51 2.94 57.79
N ASN A 32 11.32 3.05 58.84
CA ASN A 32 11.26 2.18 60.01
C ASN A 32 10.13 2.58 60.97
N GLU A 33 9.78 1.69 61.89
CA GLU A 33 8.71 1.91 62.87
C GLU A 33 8.99 3.09 63.81
N ASP A 34 10.25 3.47 64.01
CA ASP A 34 10.68 4.62 64.81
C ASP A 34 10.68 5.94 64.03
N GLY A 35 10.25 5.93 62.76
CA GLY A 35 10.19 7.09 61.89
C GLY A 35 11.51 7.44 61.21
N THR A 36 12.58 6.66 61.42
CA THR A 36 13.83 6.81 60.66
C THR A 36 13.67 6.27 59.23
N VAL A 37 14.46 6.79 58.28
CA VAL A 37 14.46 6.33 56.88
C VAL A 37 15.81 5.71 56.57
N ASP A 38 15.81 4.42 56.26
CA ASP A 38 16.99 3.70 55.81
C ASP A 38 17.08 3.69 54.29
N GLU A 39 18.31 3.84 53.79
CA GLU A 39 18.64 3.75 52.37
C GLU A 39 19.18 2.36 52.05
N VAL A 40 18.46 1.59 51.22
CA VAL A 40 18.93 0.30 50.71
C VAL A 40 19.37 0.47 49.28
N ARG A 41 20.69 0.39 49.06
CA ARG A 41 21.32 0.50 47.74
C ARG A 41 21.61 -0.88 47.15
N GLU A 42 21.10 -1.10 45.94
CA GLU A 42 21.34 -2.29 45.14
C GLU A 42 22.06 -1.90 43.85
N GLU A 43 23.16 -2.58 43.56
CA GLU A 43 23.94 -2.40 42.32
C GLU A 43 23.72 -3.57 41.38
N VAL A 44 23.19 -3.27 40.19
CA VAL A 44 22.90 -4.26 39.17
C VAL A 44 23.87 -4.04 38.00
N PRO A 45 24.80 -4.97 37.73
CA PRO A 45 25.69 -4.86 36.58
C PRO A 45 24.86 -4.98 35.29
N ILE A 46 25.11 -4.06 34.38
CA ILE A 46 24.47 -4.00 33.06
C ILE A 46 25.54 -3.81 31.98
N LYS A 47 25.19 -4.17 30.75
CA LYS A 47 26.02 -3.89 29.58
C LYS A 47 25.32 -2.90 28.69
N LEU A 48 25.99 -1.80 28.40
CA LEU A 48 25.53 -0.82 27.42
C LEU A 48 26.19 -1.13 26.10
N VAL A 49 25.41 -1.21 25.04
CA VAL A 49 25.94 -1.30 23.67
C VAL A 49 26.56 0.05 23.36
N GLU A 50 27.88 0.15 23.27
CA GLU A 50 28.56 1.40 22.90
C GLU A 50 28.75 1.52 21.40
N GLU A 51 28.92 0.39 20.72
CA GLU A 51 29.16 0.37 19.29
C GLU A 51 28.44 -0.82 18.65
N VAL A 52 27.80 -0.57 17.51
CA VAL A 52 27.24 -1.60 16.64
C VAL A 52 27.90 -1.48 15.29
N GLU A 53 28.73 -2.46 14.96
CA GLU A 53 29.31 -2.59 13.63
C GLU A 53 28.38 -3.45 12.78
N THR A 54 27.70 -2.80 11.84
CA THR A 54 26.83 -3.43 10.85
C THR A 54 27.58 -3.63 9.53
N TYR A 55 26.91 -4.14 8.51
CA TYR A 55 27.46 -4.17 7.15
C TYR A 55 27.33 -2.80 6.44
N GLU A 56 26.53 -1.87 6.97
CA GLU A 56 26.29 -0.53 6.40
C GLU A 56 27.20 0.55 7.01
N GLY A 57 27.60 0.33 8.25
CA GLY A 57 28.47 1.23 8.99
C GLY A 57 28.46 0.96 10.47
N VAL A 58 29.04 1.91 11.20
CA VAL A 58 29.26 1.83 12.63
C VAL A 58 28.39 2.85 13.34
N TYR A 59 27.54 2.35 14.24
CA TYR A 59 26.76 3.16 15.15
C TYR A 59 27.51 3.28 16.47
N LYS A 60 27.71 4.50 16.96
CA LYS A 60 28.19 4.77 18.32
C LYS A 60 27.04 5.29 19.16
N LEU A 61 26.80 4.62 20.27
CA LEU A 61 25.67 4.88 21.16
C LEU A 61 26.20 5.53 22.43
N HIS A 62 25.74 6.76 22.67
CA HIS A 62 26.11 7.55 23.82
C HIS A 62 24.94 7.57 24.79
N TYR A 63 25.26 7.30 26.05
CA TYR A 63 24.26 7.26 27.11
C TYR A 63 24.57 8.31 28.15
N GLU A 64 23.53 8.98 28.59
CA GLU A 64 23.57 9.86 29.74
C GLU A 64 23.04 9.12 30.96
N LYS A 65 23.71 9.36 32.09
CA LYS A 65 23.23 8.85 33.36
C LYS A 65 21.99 9.67 33.72
N ILE A 66 20.88 8.98 33.94
CA ILE A 66 19.62 9.58 34.36
C ILE A 66 19.23 9.06 35.73
N GLU A 67 18.46 9.87 36.42
CA GLU A 67 17.86 9.53 37.69
C GLU A 67 16.34 9.52 37.54
N ILE A 68 15.72 8.44 37.96
CA ILE A 68 14.28 8.25 37.89
C ILE A 68 13.77 8.08 39.32
N GLU A 69 13.07 9.09 39.81
CA GLU A 69 12.40 9.04 41.10
C GLU A 69 11.02 8.39 40.97
N LYS A 70 10.74 7.43 41.84
CA LYS A 70 9.46 6.73 41.94
C LYS A 70 9.08 6.56 43.40
N SER A 71 8.24 7.45 43.93
CA SER A 71 7.66 7.41 45.28
C SER A 71 8.69 7.22 46.41
N ASN A 72 9.13 5.98 46.67
CA ASN A 72 10.13 5.62 47.69
C ASN A 72 11.39 4.96 47.09
N THR A 73 11.59 5.04 45.77
CA THR A 73 12.71 4.42 45.07
C THR A 73 13.32 5.40 44.08
N THR A 74 14.63 5.56 44.12
CA THR A 74 15.42 6.27 43.12
C THR A 74 16.18 5.26 42.27
N ILE A 75 16.03 5.33 40.95
CA ILE A 75 16.77 4.47 40.02
C ILE A 75 17.73 5.33 39.23
N ILE A 76 19.02 5.08 39.41
CA ILE A 76 20.06 5.71 38.60
C ILE A 76 20.46 4.72 37.50
N THR A 77 20.21 5.11 36.25
CA THR A 77 20.46 4.26 35.08
C THR A 77 20.98 5.08 33.91
N TYR A 78 21.06 4.49 32.73
CA TYR A 78 21.62 5.11 31.54
C TYR A 78 20.57 5.13 30.44
N ALA A 79 20.23 6.32 29.94
CA ALA A 79 19.37 6.48 28.79
C ALA A 79 20.22 6.83 27.57
N LEU A 80 19.88 6.23 26.42
CA LEU A 80 20.51 6.58 25.15
C LEU A 80 20.18 8.06 24.85
N SER A 81 21.20 8.90 24.86
CA SER A 81 21.03 10.35 24.63
C SER A 81 21.35 10.73 23.19
N LYS A 82 22.31 10.04 22.57
CA LYS A 82 22.74 10.31 21.21
C LYS A 82 23.21 9.04 20.54
N THR A 83 22.86 8.89 19.27
CA THR A 83 23.48 7.91 18.39
C THR A 83 24.21 8.65 17.29
N GLU A 84 25.49 8.32 17.11
CA GLU A 84 26.27 8.76 15.97
C GLU A 84 26.35 7.62 14.97
N TYR A 85 26.12 7.92 13.70
CA TYR A 85 26.28 6.95 12.63
C TYR A 85 27.42 7.39 11.73
N LYS A 86 28.36 6.48 11.49
CA LYS A 86 29.38 6.62 10.47
C LYS A 86 29.22 5.49 9.47
N GLN A 87 28.86 5.85 8.23
CA GLN A 87 28.85 4.92 7.12
C GLN A 87 30.25 4.34 6.92
N ASP A 88 30.33 3.01 6.85
CA ASP A 88 31.59 2.28 6.70
C ASP A 88 31.31 0.89 6.11
N TYR A 89 31.61 0.73 4.82
CA TYR A 89 31.37 -0.50 4.09
C TYR A 89 32.53 -1.49 4.14
N SER A 90 33.62 -1.17 4.83
CA SER A 90 34.86 -1.96 4.82
C SER A 90 34.61 -3.44 5.14
N ARG A 91 33.71 -3.70 6.11
CA ARG A 91 33.33 -5.05 6.50
C ARG A 91 32.52 -5.78 5.42
N LEU A 92 31.57 -5.11 4.78
CA LEU A 92 30.79 -5.70 3.69
C LEU A 92 31.68 -6.02 2.49
N ILE A 93 32.56 -5.09 2.12
CA ILE A 93 33.56 -5.25 1.07
C ILE A 93 34.42 -6.48 1.33
N GLN A 94 34.91 -6.66 2.57
CA GLN A 94 35.68 -7.85 2.94
C GLN A 94 34.88 -9.14 2.75
N VAL A 95 33.63 -9.18 3.20
CA VAL A 95 32.76 -10.37 3.03
C VAL A 95 32.52 -10.65 1.55
N MET A 96 32.26 -9.62 0.74
CA MET A 96 32.08 -9.76 -0.71
C MET A 96 33.32 -10.34 -1.38
N GLN A 97 34.51 -9.86 -1.00
CA GLN A 97 35.77 -10.36 -1.52
C GLN A 97 36.01 -11.83 -1.16
N GLU A 98 35.73 -12.23 0.08
CA GLU A 98 35.84 -13.63 0.53
C GLU A 98 34.89 -14.58 -0.22
N GLU A 99 33.71 -14.09 -0.62
CA GLU A 99 32.74 -14.85 -1.40
C GLU A 99 32.97 -14.76 -2.93
N GLY A 100 34.04 -14.06 -3.35
CA GLY A 100 34.41 -13.92 -4.77
C GLY A 100 33.52 -12.96 -5.58
N LEU A 101 32.86 -12.01 -4.90
CA LEU A 101 32.03 -10.97 -5.49
C LEU A 101 32.83 -9.69 -5.77
N PRO A 102 32.39 -8.82 -6.71
CA PRO A 102 32.97 -7.49 -6.88
C PRO A 102 32.92 -6.70 -5.57
N ALA A 103 34.08 -6.25 -5.07
CA ALA A 103 34.25 -5.78 -3.70
C ALA A 103 34.93 -4.41 -3.67
N ASP A 104 34.14 -3.38 -3.99
CA ASP A 104 34.51 -1.98 -3.83
C ASP A 104 33.37 -1.21 -3.14
N GLU A 105 33.63 0.04 -2.80
CA GLU A 105 32.71 0.88 -2.03
C GLU A 105 31.38 1.14 -2.76
N GLU A 106 31.42 1.28 -4.09
CA GLU A 106 30.24 1.48 -4.91
C GLU A 106 29.35 0.24 -4.93
N MET A 107 29.96 -0.93 -5.11
CA MET A 107 29.27 -2.22 -5.14
C MET A 107 28.72 -2.61 -3.77
N ALA A 108 29.41 -2.29 -2.68
CA ALA A 108 28.93 -2.51 -1.32
C ALA A 108 27.69 -1.64 -1.02
N ARG A 109 27.75 -0.35 -1.36
CA ARG A 109 26.61 0.57 -1.26
C ARG A 109 25.41 0.05 -2.07
N LEU A 110 25.64 -0.39 -3.30
CA LEU A 110 24.58 -0.90 -4.17
C LEU A 110 23.96 -2.17 -3.58
N THR A 111 24.78 -3.07 -3.03
CA THR A 111 24.33 -4.32 -2.39
C THR A 111 23.46 -4.07 -1.17
N ILE A 112 23.77 -3.06 -0.35
CA ILE A 112 22.93 -2.68 0.80
C ILE A 112 21.59 -2.15 0.34
N LYS A 113 21.61 -1.18 -0.58
CA LYS A 113 20.36 -0.67 -1.17
C LYS A 113 19.54 -1.79 -1.81
N PHE A 114 20.21 -2.81 -2.32
CA PHE A 114 19.58 -4.02 -2.84
C PHE A 114 18.94 -4.82 -1.68
N ALA A 115 19.70 -5.14 -0.64
CA ALA A 115 19.20 -5.90 0.51
C ALA A 115 18.06 -5.19 1.26
N GLU A 116 18.15 -3.89 1.51
CA GLU A 116 17.06 -3.09 2.09
C GLU A 116 15.84 -3.14 1.18
N ALA A 117 16.03 -2.96 -0.13
CA ALA A 117 14.94 -3.05 -1.07
C ALA A 117 14.32 -4.48 -1.08
N LEU A 118 15.09 -5.55 -0.89
CA LEU A 118 14.54 -6.90 -0.71
C LEU A 118 13.78 -7.09 0.61
N GLU A 119 14.33 -6.60 1.72
CA GLU A 119 13.78 -6.75 3.06
C GLU A 119 12.49 -5.92 3.24
N TYR A 120 12.40 -4.77 2.55
CA TYR A 120 11.21 -3.92 2.46
C TYR A 120 10.33 -4.21 1.23
N GLY A 121 10.62 -5.24 0.45
CA GLY A 121 9.75 -5.72 -0.64
C GLY A 121 9.67 -4.84 -1.90
N ALA A 122 10.73 -4.14 -2.28
CA ALA A 122 10.88 -3.39 -3.54
C ALA A 122 12.04 -3.93 -4.42
N PRO A 123 11.80 -4.37 -5.67
CA PRO A 123 12.85 -4.78 -6.58
C PRO A 123 13.48 -3.56 -7.30
N TYR A 124 14.26 -2.78 -6.53
CA TYR A 124 15.43 -1.96 -6.92
C TYR A 124 15.30 -0.60 -7.65
N LEU A 125 15.95 0.43 -7.04
CA LEU A 125 16.55 1.65 -7.62
C LEU A 125 15.64 2.84 -8.05
N SER A 126 15.35 3.77 -7.13
CA SER A 126 14.76 5.10 -7.42
C SER A 126 15.43 6.30 -6.70
N TRP A 127 16.74 6.19 -6.42
CA TRP A 127 17.57 7.26 -5.82
C TRP A 127 17.59 8.55 -6.69
N LEU A 128 17.06 9.67 -6.14
CA LEU A 128 17.42 11.10 -6.35
C LEU A 128 16.17 12.01 -6.52
N ALA A 129 16.13 13.09 -5.75
CA ALA A 129 15.31 14.30 -5.88
C ALA A 129 14.06 14.42 -4.97
N GLU A 130 14.15 15.47 -4.14
CA GLU A 130 13.09 16.16 -3.43
C GLU A 130 12.02 16.69 -4.41
N SER A 131 10.79 16.90 -3.89
CA SER A 131 9.62 17.61 -4.46
C SER A 131 8.39 16.74 -4.78
N GLU A 132 7.21 17.30 -4.44
CA GLU A 132 5.78 17.01 -4.75
C GLU A 132 5.24 15.58 -5.09
N GLU A 133 6.06 14.55 -5.29
CA GLU A 133 5.65 13.18 -5.64
C GLU A 133 5.42 12.24 -4.43
N GLU A 134 5.53 12.72 -3.18
CA GLU A 134 5.16 11.95 -1.97
C GLU A 134 3.68 11.49 -1.93
N MET A 135 2.86 11.99 -2.86
CA MET A 135 1.51 11.48 -3.13
C MET A 135 1.49 10.06 -3.73
N TRP A 136 2.62 9.56 -4.26
CA TRP A 136 2.75 8.24 -4.90
C TRP A 136 3.13 7.09 -3.97
N LEU A 137 3.63 7.35 -2.75
CA LEU A 137 4.03 6.32 -1.79
C LEU A 137 2.84 5.54 -1.18
N SER A 138 1.61 6.04 -1.35
CA SER A 138 0.39 5.29 -1.06
C SER A 138 0.13 4.15 -2.07
N GLY A 139 0.54 4.34 -3.34
CA GLY A 139 0.27 3.42 -4.45
C GLY A 139 1.21 2.21 -4.58
N ALA A 140 2.34 2.17 -3.87
CA ALA A 140 3.37 1.15 -4.04
C ALA A 140 3.25 -0.07 -3.09
N ILE A 141 2.35 -0.04 -2.10
CA ILE A 141 2.02 -1.24 -1.28
C ILE A 141 1.07 -2.18 -2.06
N GLY A 142 0.91 -2.00 -3.37
CA GLY A 142 -0.16 -2.58 -4.20
C GLY A 142 0.28 -3.46 -5.38
N TRP A 143 1.56 -3.81 -5.54
CA TRP A 143 1.99 -4.51 -6.77
C TRP A 143 2.81 -5.77 -6.53
N GLN A 144 2.10 -6.83 -6.10
CA GLN A 144 2.22 -8.25 -6.48
C GLN A 144 1.47 -9.06 -5.41
N TRP A 145 0.30 -9.70 -5.61
CA TRP A 145 -0.28 -10.31 -6.78
C TRP A 145 -1.81 -10.14 -6.76
N SER A 146 -2.38 -9.45 -7.76
CA SER A 146 -3.63 -9.90 -8.36
C SER A 146 -3.55 -9.64 -9.86
N THR A 147 -3.42 -10.70 -10.65
CA THR A 147 -3.44 -10.68 -12.11
C THR A 147 -4.85 -10.40 -12.66
N GLY A 148 -5.63 -9.55 -12.00
CA GLY A 148 -7.03 -9.28 -12.31
C GLY A 148 -7.25 -7.82 -12.61
N TYR A 149 -7.93 -7.53 -13.71
CA TYR A 149 -8.54 -6.23 -13.95
C TYR A 149 -9.65 -5.99 -12.90
N PHE A 150 -9.90 -4.74 -12.52
CA PHE A 150 -10.94 -4.37 -11.56
C PHE A 150 -11.76 -3.19 -12.06
N VAL A 151 -13.09 -3.29 -12.03
CA VAL A 151 -14.00 -2.23 -12.50
C VAL A 151 -14.15 -1.19 -11.39
N PRO A 152 -13.72 0.08 -11.58
CA PRO A 152 -13.99 1.15 -10.63
C PRO A 152 -15.47 1.23 -10.28
N THR A 153 -15.76 1.37 -8.99
CA THR A 153 -17.12 1.24 -8.44
C THR A 153 -18.10 2.22 -9.08
N GLU A 154 -17.63 3.45 -9.32
CA GLU A 154 -18.36 4.52 -10.00
C GLU A 154 -18.82 4.14 -11.41
N TYR A 155 -18.16 3.17 -12.06
CA TYR A 155 -18.48 2.69 -13.41
C TYR A 155 -19.37 1.46 -13.41
N VAL A 156 -19.49 0.73 -12.29
CA VAL A 156 -20.32 -0.48 -12.21
C VAL A 156 -21.76 -0.20 -12.65
N LYS A 157 -22.33 0.94 -12.22
CA LYS A 157 -23.66 1.38 -12.65
C LYS A 157 -23.75 1.62 -14.17
N TYR A 158 -22.68 2.12 -14.79
CA TYR A 158 -22.63 2.34 -16.25
C TYR A 158 -22.50 1.03 -17.02
N PHE A 159 -21.75 0.05 -16.51
CA PHE A 159 -21.69 -1.28 -17.09
C PHE A 159 -23.03 -2.02 -16.98
N LYS A 160 -23.71 -1.93 -15.82
CA LYS A 160 -25.07 -2.46 -15.65
C LYS A 160 -26.04 -1.81 -16.63
N GLU A 161 -26.07 -0.48 -16.69
CA GLU A 161 -26.91 0.27 -17.61
C GLU A 161 -26.60 -0.11 -19.08
N ALA A 162 -25.33 -0.23 -19.45
CA ALA A 162 -24.92 -0.58 -20.80
C ALA A 162 -25.34 -2.01 -21.18
N ALA A 163 -25.17 -2.97 -20.26
CA ALA A 163 -25.62 -4.35 -20.45
C ALA A 163 -27.15 -4.41 -20.63
N GLU A 164 -27.91 -3.75 -19.77
CA GLU A 164 -29.37 -3.68 -19.86
C GLU A 164 -29.85 -3.08 -21.20
N LYS A 165 -29.20 -2.00 -21.67
CA LYS A 165 -29.61 -1.30 -22.90
C LYS A 165 -29.23 -2.03 -24.19
N THR A 166 -28.18 -2.84 -24.16
CA THR A 166 -27.62 -3.45 -25.38
C THR A 166 -27.81 -4.95 -25.45
N GLY A 167 -28.17 -5.58 -24.33
CA GLY A 167 -28.22 -7.03 -24.19
C GLY A 167 -26.85 -7.71 -24.25
N VAL A 168 -25.76 -6.94 -24.21
CA VAL A 168 -24.40 -7.49 -24.14
C VAL A 168 -24.11 -7.88 -22.70
N ASP A 169 -23.53 -9.06 -22.51
CA ASP A 169 -23.16 -9.55 -21.19
C ASP A 169 -22.25 -8.57 -20.44
N ILE A 170 -22.59 -8.29 -19.18
CA ILE A 170 -21.88 -7.28 -18.38
C ILE A 170 -20.40 -7.67 -18.17
N GLU A 171 -20.09 -8.96 -17.99
CA GLU A 171 -18.72 -9.42 -17.81
C GLU A 171 -17.91 -9.29 -19.10
N LEU A 172 -18.55 -9.43 -20.27
CA LEU A 172 -17.89 -9.18 -21.55
C LEU A 172 -17.57 -7.70 -21.73
N LEU A 173 -18.49 -6.80 -21.39
CA LEU A 173 -18.24 -5.35 -21.45
C LEU A 173 -17.08 -4.94 -20.55
N LYS A 174 -17.03 -5.47 -19.33
CA LYS A 174 -15.93 -5.24 -18.40
C LYS A 174 -14.62 -5.81 -18.96
N ALA A 175 -14.64 -7.00 -19.54
CA ALA A 175 -13.45 -7.64 -20.12
C ALA A 175 -12.86 -6.83 -21.28
N VAL A 176 -13.71 -6.27 -22.15
CA VAL A 176 -13.27 -5.37 -23.21
C VAL A 176 -12.67 -4.09 -22.61
N ALA A 177 -13.40 -3.39 -21.73
CA ALA A 177 -12.90 -2.17 -21.08
C ALA A 177 -11.56 -2.35 -20.36
N ALA A 178 -11.40 -3.50 -19.70
CA ALA A 178 -10.18 -3.93 -19.05
C ALA A 178 -9.02 -3.99 -20.05
N VAL A 179 -9.15 -4.74 -21.14
CA VAL A 179 -8.08 -4.90 -22.12
C VAL A 179 -7.79 -3.59 -22.87
N GLU A 180 -8.82 -2.79 -23.14
CA GLU A 180 -8.70 -1.53 -23.88
C GLU A 180 -7.94 -0.45 -23.12
N SER A 181 -8.31 -0.18 -21.87
CA SER A 181 -7.79 0.98 -21.14
C SER A 181 -7.44 0.70 -19.68
N GLY A 182 -7.71 -0.51 -19.18
CA GLY A 182 -7.70 -0.76 -17.74
C GLY A 182 -8.68 0.14 -16.98
N PHE A 183 -9.81 0.49 -17.61
CA PHE A 183 -10.82 1.43 -17.11
C PHE A 183 -10.37 2.89 -16.97
N ASN A 184 -9.32 3.32 -17.67
CA ASN A 184 -8.87 4.71 -17.66
C ASN A 184 -9.75 5.59 -18.57
N PRO A 185 -10.53 6.55 -18.02
CA PRO A 185 -11.40 7.40 -18.83
C PRO A 185 -10.65 8.44 -19.66
N SER A 186 -9.40 8.74 -19.33
CA SER A 186 -8.56 9.72 -20.04
C SER A 186 -7.63 9.07 -21.07
N ALA A 187 -7.74 7.76 -21.30
CA ALA A 187 -6.84 7.02 -22.19
C ALA A 187 -6.98 7.48 -23.64
N VAL A 188 -5.85 7.71 -24.32
CA VAL A 188 -5.77 7.96 -25.76
C VAL A 188 -4.68 7.08 -26.37
N SER A 189 -5.02 6.24 -27.35
CA SER A 189 -4.03 5.41 -28.05
C SER A 189 -3.25 6.23 -29.09
N PRO A 190 -2.08 5.73 -29.57
CA PRO A 190 -1.38 6.35 -30.70
C PRO A 190 -2.20 6.45 -31.98
N ALA A 191 -3.18 5.55 -32.16
CA ALA A 191 -4.12 5.59 -33.29
C ALA A 191 -5.30 6.57 -33.07
N GLY A 192 -5.43 7.15 -31.88
CA GLY A 192 -6.47 8.12 -31.53
C GLY A 192 -7.74 7.50 -30.93
N ALA A 193 -7.69 6.25 -30.47
CA ALA A 193 -8.79 5.64 -29.73
C ALA A 193 -8.92 6.29 -28.33
N MET A 194 -10.13 6.54 -27.85
CA MET A 194 -10.36 7.39 -26.67
C MET A 194 -11.23 6.73 -25.59
N GLY A 195 -10.88 6.98 -24.34
CA GLY A 195 -11.66 6.63 -23.14
C GLY A 195 -11.65 5.16 -22.77
N ILE A 196 -12.56 4.79 -21.85
CA ILE A 196 -12.60 3.47 -21.19
C ILE A 196 -12.67 2.30 -22.17
N MET A 197 -13.45 2.44 -23.22
CA MET A 197 -13.70 1.43 -24.24
C MET A 197 -12.89 1.67 -25.52
N GLN A 198 -11.92 2.61 -25.49
CA GLN A 198 -11.03 2.98 -26.59
C GLN A 198 -11.75 3.11 -27.94
N LEU A 199 -12.72 4.02 -28.00
CA LEU A 199 -13.45 4.28 -29.24
C LEU A 199 -12.65 5.21 -30.15
N MET A 200 -12.47 4.82 -31.42
CA MET A 200 -11.99 5.73 -32.45
C MET A 200 -12.97 6.91 -32.62
N PRO A 201 -12.51 8.12 -33.01
CA PRO A 201 -13.36 9.32 -33.04
C PRO A 201 -14.62 9.15 -33.89
N GLN A 202 -14.48 8.52 -35.06
CA GLN A 202 -15.61 8.23 -35.94
C GLN A 202 -16.59 7.22 -35.32
N THR A 203 -16.08 6.17 -34.67
CA THR A 203 -16.90 5.18 -33.95
C THR A 203 -17.63 5.82 -32.78
N ALA A 204 -16.96 6.66 -31.98
CA ALA A 204 -17.57 7.39 -30.88
C ALA A 204 -18.76 8.23 -31.36
N LYS A 205 -18.57 8.98 -32.46
CA LYS A 205 -19.64 9.77 -33.09
C LYS A 205 -20.79 8.91 -33.59
N GLU A 206 -20.50 7.81 -34.31
CA GLU A 206 -21.53 6.88 -34.79
C GLU A 206 -22.32 6.24 -33.65
N MET A 207 -21.65 5.98 -32.53
CA MET A 207 -22.27 5.40 -31.35
C MET A 207 -22.91 6.46 -30.44
N GLY A 208 -23.00 7.72 -30.85
CA GLY A 208 -23.67 8.77 -30.06
C GLY A 208 -22.96 9.13 -28.76
N VAL A 209 -21.63 9.13 -28.76
CA VAL A 209 -20.77 9.61 -27.68
C VAL A 209 -20.37 11.05 -28.00
N ASN A 210 -20.78 12.01 -27.17
CA ASN A 210 -20.45 13.42 -27.35
C ASN A 210 -19.09 13.74 -26.71
N ASP A 211 -18.89 13.25 -25.49
CA ASP A 211 -17.62 13.35 -24.78
C ASP A 211 -17.01 11.94 -24.60
N PRO A 212 -15.99 11.58 -25.38
CA PRO A 212 -15.36 10.27 -25.28
C PRO A 212 -14.58 10.06 -23.97
N PHE A 213 -14.31 11.11 -23.19
CA PHE A 213 -13.67 11.02 -21.88
C PHE A 213 -14.67 10.93 -20.74
N ASN A 214 -15.97 11.13 -21.00
CA ASN A 214 -17.02 10.86 -20.04
C ASN A 214 -17.18 9.33 -19.86
N PRO A 215 -16.96 8.77 -18.65
CA PRO A 215 -16.99 7.32 -18.42
C PRO A 215 -18.30 6.67 -18.85
N ARG A 216 -19.43 7.30 -18.51
CA ARG A 216 -20.75 6.76 -18.82
C ARG A 216 -21.00 6.74 -20.31
N GLU A 217 -20.78 7.86 -21.00
CA GLU A 217 -21.01 7.93 -22.44
C GLU A 217 -20.14 6.93 -23.21
N ASN A 218 -18.85 6.85 -22.85
CA ASN A 218 -17.90 5.97 -23.50
C ASN A 218 -18.23 4.49 -23.28
N ILE A 219 -18.57 4.07 -22.05
CA ILE A 219 -19.01 2.68 -21.75
C ILE A 219 -20.27 2.32 -22.54
N LEU A 220 -21.28 3.20 -22.54
CA LEU A 220 -22.52 2.99 -23.29
C LEU A 220 -22.27 2.94 -24.81
N GLY A 221 -21.36 3.77 -25.33
CA GLY A 221 -20.97 3.78 -26.74
C GLY A 221 -20.21 2.51 -27.15
N GLY A 222 -19.27 2.06 -26.32
CA GLY A 222 -18.54 0.81 -26.52
C GLY A 222 -19.46 -0.41 -26.50
N ALA A 223 -20.43 -0.45 -25.59
CA ALA A 223 -21.42 -1.51 -25.57
C ALA A 223 -22.29 -1.55 -26.85
N ARG A 224 -22.72 -0.39 -27.36
CA ARG A 224 -23.44 -0.31 -28.64
C ARG A 224 -22.57 -0.79 -29.80
N TYR A 225 -21.30 -0.41 -29.82
CA TYR A 225 -20.38 -0.85 -30.87
C TYR A 225 -20.16 -2.36 -30.83
N LEU A 226 -19.92 -2.92 -29.64
CA LEU A 226 -19.73 -4.36 -29.47
C LEU A 226 -20.99 -5.14 -29.87
N ARG A 227 -22.19 -4.67 -29.49
CA ARG A 227 -23.47 -5.24 -29.95
C ARG A 227 -23.55 -5.28 -31.47
N LYS A 228 -23.25 -4.16 -32.15
CA LYS A 228 -23.23 -4.05 -33.62
C LYS A 228 -22.27 -5.08 -34.25
N LEU A 229 -21.13 -5.37 -33.62
CA LEU A 229 -20.18 -6.37 -34.10
C LEU A 229 -20.66 -7.80 -33.87
N ILE A 230 -21.27 -8.09 -32.72
CA ILE A 230 -21.89 -9.39 -32.42
C ILE A 230 -23.01 -9.68 -33.44
N ASP A 231 -23.87 -8.70 -33.74
CA ASP A 231 -24.89 -8.81 -34.79
C ASP A 231 -24.29 -9.08 -36.17
N MET A 232 -23.16 -8.42 -36.49
CA MET A 232 -22.55 -8.49 -37.81
C MET A 232 -21.91 -9.84 -38.09
N PHE A 233 -21.25 -10.44 -37.11
CA PHE A 233 -20.47 -11.67 -37.30
C PHE A 233 -21.19 -12.93 -36.83
N GLY A 234 -22.14 -12.82 -35.88
CA GLY A 234 -22.81 -14.00 -35.29
C GLY A 234 -21.90 -14.90 -34.46
N ASP A 235 -20.60 -14.66 -34.49
CA ASP A 235 -19.55 -15.33 -33.73
C ASP A 235 -18.86 -14.31 -32.82
N LEU A 236 -18.70 -14.68 -31.56
CA LEU A 236 -18.20 -13.76 -30.54
C LEU A 236 -16.70 -13.49 -30.67
N GLU A 237 -15.90 -14.49 -31.02
CA GLU A 237 -14.46 -14.31 -31.18
C GLU A 237 -14.18 -13.41 -32.39
N LEU A 238 -14.97 -13.54 -33.46
CA LEU A 238 -14.91 -12.64 -34.61
C LEU A 238 -15.38 -11.22 -34.27
N ALA A 239 -16.40 -11.05 -33.44
CA ALA A 239 -16.84 -9.75 -32.98
C ALA A 239 -15.77 -9.04 -32.12
N ILE A 240 -15.12 -9.77 -31.21
CA ILE A 240 -14.01 -9.27 -30.38
C ILE A 240 -12.79 -8.94 -31.26
N ALA A 241 -12.46 -9.79 -32.25
CA ALA A 241 -11.41 -9.50 -33.22
C ALA A 241 -11.71 -8.24 -34.03
N ALA A 242 -12.98 -8.04 -34.43
CA ALA A 242 -13.41 -6.87 -35.16
C ALA A 242 -13.43 -5.59 -34.30
N TYR A 243 -13.56 -5.72 -32.99
CA TYR A 243 -13.48 -4.60 -32.06
C TYR A 243 -12.06 -4.00 -32.07
N ASN A 244 -11.03 -4.87 -32.00
CA ASN A 244 -9.62 -4.47 -32.03
C ASN A 244 -9.09 -4.14 -33.45
N ALA A 245 -9.27 -5.04 -34.42
CA ALA A 245 -8.68 -4.91 -35.76
C ALA A 245 -9.58 -4.17 -36.77
N GLY A 246 -10.83 -3.88 -36.40
CA GLY A 246 -11.84 -3.35 -37.28
C GLY A 246 -12.57 -4.44 -38.11
N PRO A 247 -13.88 -4.27 -38.39
CA PRO A 247 -14.68 -5.27 -39.10
C PRO A 247 -14.24 -5.51 -40.55
N GLY A 248 -13.60 -4.53 -41.19
CA GLY A 248 -13.05 -4.68 -42.54
C GLY A 248 -11.96 -5.74 -42.63
N ASN A 249 -11.06 -5.79 -41.63
CA ASN A 249 -10.00 -6.79 -41.59
C ASN A 249 -10.57 -8.19 -41.35
N VAL A 250 -11.50 -8.35 -40.40
CA VAL A 250 -12.14 -9.66 -40.15
C VAL A 250 -12.86 -10.17 -41.40
N LYS A 251 -13.60 -9.31 -42.12
CA LYS A 251 -14.23 -9.66 -43.40
C LYS A 251 -13.22 -10.04 -44.48
N LYS A 252 -12.11 -9.31 -44.60
CA LYS A 252 -11.05 -9.57 -45.57
C LYS A 252 -10.40 -10.94 -45.38
N TYR A 253 -10.15 -11.33 -44.13
CA TYR A 253 -9.48 -12.60 -43.81
C TYR A 253 -10.45 -13.78 -43.62
N GLY A 254 -11.76 -13.53 -43.47
CA GLY A 254 -12.76 -14.59 -43.27
C GLY A 254 -12.63 -15.32 -41.93
N GLY A 255 -11.99 -14.69 -40.95
CA GLY A 255 -11.68 -15.25 -39.63
C GLY A 255 -10.94 -14.23 -38.76
N ILE A 256 -10.41 -14.66 -37.61
CA ILE A 256 -9.52 -13.82 -36.78
C ILE A 256 -8.30 -13.45 -37.64
N PRO A 257 -8.04 -12.16 -37.92
CA PRO A 257 -6.90 -11.74 -38.73
C PRO A 257 -5.58 -12.32 -38.20
N PRO A 258 -4.61 -12.64 -39.06
CA PRO A 258 -3.30 -13.17 -38.67
C PRO A 258 -2.38 -12.07 -38.12
N PHE A 259 -2.93 -11.19 -37.28
CA PHE A 259 -2.22 -10.18 -36.53
C PHE A 259 -2.03 -10.71 -35.11
N GLU A 260 -0.77 -10.84 -34.68
CA GLU A 260 -0.44 -11.37 -33.35
C GLU A 260 -1.14 -10.56 -32.24
N GLU A 261 -1.21 -9.24 -32.38
CA GLU A 261 -1.92 -8.35 -31.47
C GLU A 261 -3.41 -8.74 -31.33
N THR A 262 -4.10 -8.94 -32.45
CA THR A 262 -5.54 -9.27 -32.46
C THR A 262 -5.81 -10.66 -31.89
N GLN A 263 -4.98 -11.65 -32.21
CA GLN A 263 -5.11 -13.00 -31.64
C GLN A 263 -4.91 -12.98 -30.12
N ASN A 264 -3.91 -12.23 -29.64
CA ASN A 264 -3.66 -12.05 -28.22
C ASN A 264 -4.78 -11.27 -27.53
N TYR A 265 -5.33 -10.25 -28.19
CA TYR A 265 -6.47 -9.47 -27.72
C TYR A 265 -7.70 -10.37 -27.50
N VAL A 266 -8.07 -11.18 -28.50
CA VAL A 266 -9.20 -12.12 -28.40
C VAL A 266 -9.00 -13.08 -27.23
N LYS A 267 -7.80 -13.69 -27.13
CA LYS A 267 -7.48 -14.62 -26.03
C LYS A 267 -7.62 -13.97 -24.65
N LYS A 268 -7.16 -12.72 -24.48
CA LYS A 268 -7.26 -11.98 -23.21
C LYS A 268 -8.70 -11.67 -22.86
N VAL A 269 -9.48 -11.10 -23.78
CA VAL A 269 -10.89 -10.74 -23.53
C VAL A 269 -11.70 -12.00 -23.21
N MET A 270 -11.54 -13.08 -23.97
CA MET A 270 -12.25 -14.34 -23.72
C MET A 270 -11.86 -14.98 -22.38
N GLY A 271 -10.60 -14.86 -21.96
CA GLY A 271 -10.13 -15.32 -20.66
C GLY A 271 -10.79 -14.55 -19.51
N LEU A 272 -10.77 -13.22 -19.58
CA LEU A 272 -11.37 -12.35 -18.56
C LEU A 272 -12.89 -12.50 -18.50
N TRP A 273 -13.54 -12.62 -19.64
CA TRP A 273 -14.98 -12.80 -19.70
C TRP A 273 -15.42 -14.08 -19.01
N LYS A 274 -14.73 -15.21 -19.27
CA LYS A 274 -15.02 -16.50 -18.62
C LYS A 274 -14.74 -16.50 -17.12
N GLN A 275 -13.70 -15.78 -16.70
CA GLN A 275 -13.35 -15.67 -15.28
C GLN A 275 -14.30 -14.73 -14.52
N GLY A 276 -14.94 -13.80 -15.24
CA GLY A 276 -15.62 -12.66 -14.65
C GLY A 276 -14.63 -11.63 -14.13
N ILE A 277 -15.00 -10.36 -14.20
CA ILE A 277 -14.29 -9.29 -13.51
C ILE A 277 -15.16 -8.90 -12.30
N PRO A 278 -14.68 -9.18 -11.07
CA PRO A 278 -15.41 -8.87 -9.84
C PRO A 278 -15.97 -7.44 -9.88
N ALA A 279 -17.29 -7.29 -9.75
CA ALA A 279 -17.92 -6.01 -9.46
C ALA A 279 -18.15 -5.92 -7.95
N PHE A 280 -17.81 -4.78 -7.36
CA PHE A 280 -17.91 -4.58 -5.92
C PHE A 280 -19.34 -4.67 -5.39
N ASP A 281 -19.47 -5.38 -4.27
CA ASP A 281 -20.45 -5.07 -3.24
C ASP A 281 -19.89 -3.91 -2.40
N THR A 282 -20.60 -2.78 -2.38
CA THR A 282 -20.10 -1.48 -1.91
C THR A 282 -20.31 -1.23 -0.44
N GLU A 283 -20.91 -2.14 0.32
CA GLU A 283 -21.22 -1.84 1.71
C GLU A 283 -19.95 -1.89 2.56
N PHE A 284 -19.25 -0.76 2.65
CA PHE A 284 -18.46 -0.42 3.82
C PHE A 284 -19.41 0.11 4.90
N ILE A 285 -19.06 -0.09 6.15
CA ILE A 285 -19.73 0.54 7.29
C ILE A 285 -18.78 1.52 7.96
N TRP A 286 -19.33 2.48 8.70
CA TRP A 286 -18.54 3.41 9.50
C TRP A 286 -17.62 2.65 10.47
N PRO A 287 -16.28 2.87 10.43
CA PRO A 287 -15.31 2.13 11.23
C PRO A 287 -15.26 2.56 12.70
N VAL A 288 -15.81 3.73 13.01
CA VAL A 288 -15.95 4.27 14.37
C VAL A 288 -17.14 5.22 14.40
N ARG A 289 -17.77 5.39 15.56
CA ARG A 289 -18.78 6.45 15.77
C ARG A 289 -18.06 7.73 16.18
N GLY A 290 -18.19 8.78 15.37
CA GLY A 290 -17.54 10.06 15.61
C GLY A 290 -17.90 11.08 14.53
N GLU A 291 -17.40 12.31 14.72
CA GLU A 291 -17.57 13.39 13.74
C GLU A 291 -16.34 13.47 12.83
N ILE A 292 -16.54 13.71 11.54
CA ILE A 292 -15.42 14.00 10.63
C ILE A 292 -14.88 15.39 10.97
N THR A 293 -13.64 15.45 11.43
CA THR A 293 -12.94 16.71 11.73
C THR A 293 -12.03 17.17 10.60
N SER A 294 -11.69 16.26 9.68
CA SER A 294 -11.00 16.61 8.44
C SER A 294 -11.41 15.68 7.29
N SER A 295 -11.92 16.25 6.20
CA SER A 295 -12.27 15.53 4.97
C SER A 295 -11.04 15.22 4.11
N TYR A 296 -11.21 14.31 3.15
CA TYR A 296 -10.24 13.99 2.10
C TYR A 296 -10.01 15.18 1.15
N GLY A 297 -8.77 15.40 0.69
CA GLY A 297 -8.44 16.43 -0.32
C GLY A 297 -7.31 17.40 0.07
N GLU A 298 -7.07 18.40 -0.78
CA GLU A 298 -6.07 19.44 -0.51
C GLU A 298 -6.45 20.26 0.73
N ARG A 299 -5.54 20.35 1.70
CA ARG A 299 -5.68 21.23 2.87
C ARG A 299 -4.40 21.98 3.18
N ILE A 300 -4.50 23.05 3.97
CA ILE A 300 -3.33 23.65 4.62
C ILE A 300 -3.01 22.79 5.85
N HIS A 301 -1.80 22.25 5.91
CA HIS A 301 -1.35 21.34 6.96
C HIS A 301 -1.43 22.01 8.34
N PRO A 302 -2.21 21.48 9.30
CA PRO A 302 -2.54 22.19 10.54
C PRO A 302 -1.34 22.46 11.45
N VAL A 303 -0.24 21.70 11.30
CA VAL A 303 1.00 21.88 12.08
C VAL A 303 2.10 22.64 11.31
N LYS A 304 2.07 22.65 9.97
CA LYS A 304 3.19 23.10 9.12
C LYS A 304 2.86 24.31 8.24
N GLY A 305 1.59 24.66 8.08
CA GLY A 305 1.14 25.85 7.33
C GLY A 305 1.22 25.75 5.80
N ASN A 306 1.69 24.62 5.24
CA ASN A 306 1.83 24.41 3.79
C ASN A 306 0.64 23.62 3.23
N LYS A 307 0.35 23.76 1.92
CA LYS A 307 -0.59 22.87 1.22
C LYS A 307 -0.11 21.41 1.33
N SER A 308 -1.01 20.51 1.70
CA SER A 308 -0.77 19.09 1.89
C SER A 308 -2.04 18.32 1.53
N MET A 309 -1.89 17.21 0.80
CA MET A 309 -3.00 16.33 0.45
C MET A 309 -3.37 15.47 1.67
N HIS A 310 -4.64 15.50 2.07
CA HIS A 310 -5.18 14.59 3.06
C HIS A 310 -5.72 13.33 2.37
N THR A 311 -5.08 12.19 2.60
CA THR A 311 -5.32 10.92 1.90
C THR A 311 -6.50 10.11 2.44
N GLY A 312 -7.12 10.55 3.53
CA GLY A 312 -8.26 9.90 4.18
C GLY A 312 -9.25 10.88 4.77
N ILE A 313 -10.03 10.41 5.73
CA ILE A 313 -10.83 11.24 6.63
C ILE A 313 -10.34 11.06 8.07
N ASP A 314 -10.36 12.15 8.83
CA ASP A 314 -10.07 12.12 10.27
C ASP A 314 -11.41 12.13 11.01
N ILE A 315 -11.71 11.06 11.75
CA ILE A 315 -12.93 10.89 12.52
C ILE A 315 -12.59 11.03 14.00
N ALA A 316 -13.02 12.13 14.62
CA ALA A 316 -12.79 12.35 16.04
C ALA A 316 -13.64 11.37 16.87
N ALA A 317 -12.97 10.68 17.78
CA ALA A 317 -13.58 9.72 18.68
C ALA A 317 -12.79 9.67 20.00
N PRO A 318 -13.42 9.30 21.13
CA PRO A 318 -12.72 9.20 22.40
C PRO A 318 -11.52 8.25 22.35
N LEU A 319 -10.44 8.60 23.06
CA LEU A 319 -9.28 7.71 23.23
C LEU A 319 -9.75 6.34 23.78
N GLY A 320 -9.35 5.25 23.13
CA GLY A 320 -9.75 3.89 23.48
C GLY A 320 -11.11 3.45 22.91
N ALA A 321 -11.80 4.28 22.12
CA ALA A 321 -13.03 3.85 21.45
C ALA A 321 -12.75 2.69 20.46
N PRO A 322 -13.66 1.70 20.33
CA PRO A 322 -13.43 0.57 19.44
C PRO A 322 -13.47 0.97 17.98
N ILE A 323 -12.48 0.51 17.21
CA ILE A 323 -12.43 0.59 15.75
C ILE A 323 -12.86 -0.78 15.21
N ILE A 324 -13.85 -0.80 14.33
CA ILE A 324 -14.35 -2.00 13.67
C ILE A 324 -13.88 -2.08 12.20
N ALA A 325 -13.76 -3.30 11.68
CA ALA A 325 -13.51 -3.53 10.27
C ALA A 325 -14.70 -3.00 9.44
N ALA A 326 -14.43 -1.97 8.64
CA ALA A 326 -15.43 -1.35 7.77
C ALA A 326 -15.96 -2.33 6.72
N LYS A 327 -15.20 -3.37 6.38
CA LYS A 327 -15.60 -4.46 5.47
C LYS A 327 -14.81 -5.73 5.80
N SER A 328 -15.39 -6.91 5.55
CA SER A 328 -14.70 -8.19 5.72
C SER A 328 -13.45 -8.26 4.84
N GLY A 329 -12.41 -8.94 5.30
CA GLY A 329 -11.17 -9.06 4.55
C GLY A 329 -10.08 -9.84 5.27
N THR A 330 -8.87 -9.73 4.77
CA THR A 330 -7.66 -10.28 5.39
C THR A 330 -6.74 -9.14 5.79
N VAL A 331 -6.27 -9.13 7.04
CA VAL A 331 -5.32 -8.14 7.54
C VAL A 331 -4.02 -8.27 6.76
N LYS A 332 -3.70 -7.23 5.99
CA LYS A 332 -2.49 -7.14 5.18
C LYS A 332 -1.32 -6.52 5.94
N PHE A 333 -1.62 -5.70 6.95
CA PHE A 333 -0.62 -5.10 7.82
C PHE A 333 -1.24 -4.81 9.19
N ALA A 334 -0.46 -5.03 10.25
CA ALA A 334 -0.78 -4.62 11.61
C ALA A 334 0.51 -4.28 12.37
N GLY A 335 0.82 -2.99 12.52
CA GLY A 335 2.08 -2.55 13.12
C GLY A 335 2.30 -1.04 13.09
N LEU A 336 3.53 -0.60 13.35
CA LEU A 336 3.93 0.81 13.33
C LEU A 336 4.25 1.27 11.89
N ALA A 337 3.64 2.35 11.43
CA ALA A 337 3.75 2.85 10.05
C ALA A 337 4.10 4.36 9.98
N GLY A 338 5.24 4.73 10.57
CA GLY A 338 5.77 6.10 10.50
C GLY A 338 4.75 7.16 10.98
N GLY A 339 4.42 8.11 10.09
CA GLY A 339 3.45 9.17 10.38
C GLY A 339 2.05 8.67 10.74
N TYR A 340 1.64 7.50 10.25
CA TYR A 340 0.34 6.89 10.56
C TYR A 340 0.29 6.27 11.96
N GLY A 341 1.42 6.14 12.67
CA GLY A 341 1.44 5.49 13.98
C GLY A 341 1.09 4.01 13.90
N LEU A 342 0.45 3.47 14.95
CA LEU A 342 -0.07 2.11 14.93
C LEU A 342 -1.23 2.02 13.93
N THR A 343 -1.10 1.09 12.98
CA THR A 343 -1.97 1.02 11.82
C THR A 343 -2.39 -0.42 11.52
N VAL A 344 -3.65 -0.60 11.15
CA VAL A 344 -4.17 -1.81 10.50
C VAL A 344 -4.47 -1.49 9.04
N ILE A 345 -4.08 -2.39 8.12
CA ILE A 345 -4.55 -2.36 6.74
C ILE A 345 -5.26 -3.68 6.46
N ILE A 346 -6.51 -3.61 6.01
CA ILE A 346 -7.29 -4.79 5.62
C ILE A 346 -7.39 -4.81 4.10
N ASP A 347 -6.95 -5.92 3.50
CA ASP A 347 -7.21 -6.25 2.11
C ASP A 347 -8.60 -6.89 2.00
N HIS A 348 -9.49 -6.25 1.26
CA HIS A 348 -10.83 -6.75 0.97
C HIS A 348 -10.87 -7.59 -0.30
N GLY A 349 -9.71 -7.83 -0.91
CA GLY A 349 -9.55 -8.45 -2.21
C GLY A 349 -9.65 -7.44 -3.34
N TYR A 350 -9.19 -7.87 -4.52
CA TYR A 350 -9.42 -7.18 -5.79
C TYR A 350 -8.89 -5.73 -5.83
N GLY A 351 -7.76 -5.49 -5.16
CA GLY A 351 -7.08 -4.19 -5.14
C GLY A 351 -7.67 -3.18 -4.16
N VAL A 352 -8.70 -3.54 -3.40
CA VAL A 352 -9.33 -2.64 -2.42
C VAL A 352 -8.83 -2.94 -1.02
N SER A 353 -8.42 -1.89 -0.33
CA SER A 353 -8.04 -1.99 1.07
C SER A 353 -8.58 -0.82 1.87
N SER A 354 -8.72 -1.02 3.17
CA SER A 354 -8.95 0.06 4.12
C SER A 354 -7.76 0.17 5.06
N ALA A 355 -7.40 1.40 5.43
CA ALA A 355 -6.36 1.68 6.42
C ALA A 355 -6.97 2.38 7.64
N TYR A 356 -6.53 1.97 8.83
CA TYR A 356 -6.99 2.44 10.13
C TYR A 356 -5.77 2.86 10.94
N ALA A 357 -5.57 4.17 11.11
CA ALA A 357 -4.32 4.71 11.65
C ALA A 357 -4.51 5.52 12.93
N HIS A 358 -3.39 5.93 13.51
CA HIS A 358 -3.26 6.57 14.82
C HIS A 358 -3.80 5.73 15.98
N CYS A 359 -3.82 4.40 15.85
CA CYS A 359 -4.39 3.50 16.85
C CYS A 359 -3.63 3.56 18.19
N LEU A 360 -4.33 3.25 19.28
CA LEU A 360 -3.75 3.07 20.62
C LEU A 360 -3.21 1.64 20.78
N GLU A 361 -3.98 0.67 20.29
CA GLU A 361 -3.72 -0.76 20.39
C GLU A 361 -4.32 -1.48 19.18
N LEU A 362 -3.71 -2.59 18.77
CA LEU A 362 -4.17 -3.43 17.65
C LEU A 362 -4.64 -4.79 18.20
N ASN A 363 -5.86 -5.22 17.82
CA ASN A 363 -6.46 -6.48 18.28
C ASN A 363 -6.33 -7.61 17.26
N VAL A 364 -5.61 -7.36 16.16
CA VAL A 364 -5.43 -8.28 15.03
C VAL A 364 -3.98 -8.35 14.63
N LYS A 365 -3.62 -9.39 13.87
CA LYS A 365 -2.28 -9.60 13.32
C LYS A 365 -2.34 -9.82 11.82
N GLU A 366 -1.22 -9.57 11.14
CA GLU A 366 -1.08 -9.84 9.71
C GLU A 366 -1.48 -11.28 9.35
N GLY A 367 -2.20 -11.43 8.23
CA GLY A 367 -2.76 -12.68 7.73
C GLY A 367 -4.09 -13.11 8.38
N GLN A 368 -4.56 -12.43 9.43
CA GLN A 368 -5.84 -12.74 10.07
C GLN A 368 -7.02 -12.37 9.15
N LYS A 369 -7.98 -13.29 9.02
CA LYS A 369 -9.29 -12.97 8.40
C LYS A 369 -10.19 -12.29 9.43
N VAL A 370 -10.87 -11.23 9.01
CA VAL A 370 -11.80 -10.47 9.85
C VAL A 370 -13.14 -10.30 9.13
N ASN A 371 -14.22 -10.29 9.90
CA ASN A 371 -15.55 -9.99 9.38
C ASN A 371 -15.85 -8.49 9.50
N GLN A 372 -16.70 -7.97 8.62
CA GLN A 372 -17.26 -6.62 8.75
C GLN A 372 -17.91 -6.47 10.13
N GLY A 373 -17.59 -5.37 10.83
CA GLY A 373 -18.08 -5.08 12.18
C GLY A 373 -17.27 -5.71 13.32
N GLU A 374 -16.28 -6.55 13.02
CA GLU A 374 -15.35 -7.08 14.02
C GLU A 374 -14.43 -5.98 14.56
N VAL A 375 -14.19 -5.94 15.88
CA VAL A 375 -13.28 -4.96 16.50
C VAL A 375 -11.84 -5.33 16.19
N ILE A 376 -11.10 -4.41 15.54
CA ILE A 376 -9.74 -4.64 15.04
C ILE A 376 -8.67 -3.82 15.75
N ALA A 377 -9.03 -2.69 16.35
CA ALA A 377 -8.11 -1.78 17.02
C ALA A 377 -8.88 -0.84 17.98
N LEU A 378 -8.15 -0.01 18.71
CA LEU A 378 -8.70 1.06 19.55
C LEU A 378 -8.19 2.43 19.07
N VAL A 379 -9.05 3.45 19.12
CA VAL A 379 -8.70 4.84 18.77
C VAL A 379 -7.57 5.35 19.66
N GLY A 380 -6.57 5.96 19.04
CA GLY A 380 -5.38 6.46 19.71
C GLY A 380 -4.98 7.86 19.26
N SER A 381 -3.71 8.17 19.46
CA SER A 381 -3.06 9.39 18.99
C SER A 381 -1.58 9.14 18.70
N THR A 382 -1.25 7.97 18.15
CA THR A 382 0.14 7.57 17.82
C THR A 382 0.59 8.12 16.47
N GLY A 383 1.91 8.25 16.25
CA GLY A 383 2.44 8.84 15.02
C GLY A 383 2.28 10.37 14.98
N LEU A 384 2.03 10.93 13.79
CA LEU A 384 1.79 12.36 13.57
C LEU A 384 0.31 12.68 13.78
N SER A 385 -0.09 12.82 15.03
CA SER A 385 -1.46 13.18 15.43
C SER A 385 -1.45 14.34 16.43
N THR A 386 -2.46 15.22 16.36
CA THR A 386 -2.66 16.34 17.30
C THR A 386 -3.67 16.04 18.39
N GLY A 387 -4.31 14.87 18.39
CA GLY A 387 -5.28 14.46 19.39
C GLY A 387 -6.01 13.16 19.03
N PRO A 388 -6.86 12.62 19.92
CA PRO A 388 -7.55 11.35 19.68
C PRO A 388 -8.50 11.39 18.47
N HIS A 389 -8.19 10.58 17.44
CA HIS A 389 -9.02 10.39 16.25
C HIS A 389 -8.63 9.10 15.52
N LEU A 390 -9.50 8.64 14.60
CA LEU A 390 -9.16 7.64 13.60
C LEU A 390 -8.87 8.35 12.27
N HIS A 391 -7.67 8.17 11.73
CA HIS A 391 -7.43 8.44 10.31
C HIS A 391 -7.82 7.20 9.50
N PHE A 392 -8.85 7.34 8.67
CA PHE A 392 -9.44 6.26 7.89
C PHE A 392 -9.27 6.50 6.39
N GLU A 393 -8.77 5.49 5.69
CA GLU A 393 -8.65 5.53 4.24
C GLU A 393 -9.36 4.35 3.59
N ILE A 394 -9.89 4.59 2.40
CA ILE A 394 -10.22 3.57 1.43
C ILE A 394 -9.25 3.74 0.26
N ARG A 395 -8.61 2.64 -0.15
CA ARG A 395 -7.64 2.62 -1.24
C ARG A 395 -8.12 1.70 -2.35
N MET A 396 -8.05 2.19 -3.59
CA MET A 396 -8.35 1.47 -4.81
C MET A 396 -7.06 1.28 -5.60
N ASN A 397 -6.63 0.03 -5.79
CA ASN A 397 -5.34 -0.33 -6.39
C ASN A 397 -4.16 0.40 -5.72
N GLY A 398 -4.21 0.49 -4.39
CA GLY A 398 -3.24 1.22 -3.58
C GLY A 398 -3.47 2.74 -3.52
N LYS A 399 -4.26 3.35 -4.40
CA LYS A 399 -4.49 4.80 -4.38
C LYS A 399 -5.60 5.20 -3.41
N PRO A 400 -5.37 6.12 -2.47
CA PRO A 400 -6.42 6.63 -1.59
C PRO A 400 -7.49 7.38 -2.38
N VAL A 401 -8.74 7.04 -2.13
CA VAL A 401 -9.93 7.68 -2.70
C VAL A 401 -10.74 8.29 -1.57
N ASN A 402 -11.61 9.27 -1.87
CA ASN A 402 -12.47 9.89 -0.85
C ASN A 402 -13.36 8.83 -0.17
N PRO A 403 -13.14 8.48 1.12
CA PRO A 403 -13.92 7.47 1.82
C PRO A 403 -15.41 7.83 1.96
N GLU A 404 -15.75 9.12 1.97
CA GLU A 404 -17.13 9.61 2.07
C GLU A 404 -18.01 9.15 0.90
N ASN A 405 -17.41 8.75 -0.24
CA ASN A 405 -18.14 8.20 -1.39
C ASN A 405 -18.54 6.73 -1.23
N TYR A 406 -18.05 6.05 -0.18
CA TYR A 406 -18.21 4.60 0.02
C TYR A 406 -18.82 4.24 1.38
N LEU A 407 -18.93 5.21 2.29
CA LEU A 407 -19.56 5.07 3.60
C LEU A 407 -21.05 5.49 3.52
N PRO A 408 -21.94 4.87 4.32
CA PRO A 408 -23.38 5.07 4.25
C PRO A 408 -23.89 6.39 4.86
#